data_AF-A0A3M2VF82-F1
#
_entry.id   AF-A0A3M2VF82-F1
#
_cell.length_a   1.000
_cell.length_b   1.000
_cell.length_c   1.000
_cell.angle_alpha   90.00
_cell.angle_beta   90.00
_cell.angle_gamma   90.00
#
_symmetry.space_group_name_H-M   'P 1'
#
loop_
_entity.id
_entity.type
_entity.pdbx_description
1 polymer ?
#
loop_
_entity_poly.entity_id
_entity_poly.type
_entity_poly.pdbx_seq_one_letter_code
_entity_poly.pdbx_strand_id
1 'polypeptide(L)'
;MPKSILRTVTSASLVVLSSTAFAYDLPGLNLGNTSFYDGSPAPAGPGWYLEEYLNFARADRFNDVNGDKLQLPKQDLDVLAVTTQIIYVGQPLANGA
;
A
#
# COMPACT_ATOMS: atom_id res chain seq x y z
N MET A 1 41.47 -17.33 4.27
CA MET A 1 40.99 -16.03 3.76
C MET A 1 41.14 -14.97 4.86
N PRO A 2 41.63 -13.77 4.54
CA PRO A 2 41.71 -12.69 5.53
C PRO A 2 40.30 -12.22 5.93
N LYS A 3 40.08 -11.99 7.23
CA LYS A 3 38.76 -11.62 7.81
C LYS A 3 38.14 -10.37 7.18
N SER A 4 38.97 -9.47 6.64
CA SER A 4 38.54 -8.28 5.88
C SER A 4 37.79 -8.65 4.60
N ILE A 5 38.34 -9.58 3.80
CA ILE A 5 37.70 -10.05 2.56
C ILE A 5 36.37 -10.73 2.85
N LEU A 6 36.30 -11.53 3.92
CA LEU A 6 35.04 -12.20 4.32
C LEU A 6 33.94 -11.18 4.66
N ARG A 7 34.27 -10.11 5.41
CA ARG A 7 33.31 -9.05 5.75
C ARG A 7 32.82 -8.31 4.51
N THR A 8 33.72 -7.94 3.60
CA THR A 8 33.36 -7.25 2.36
C THR A 8 32.45 -8.10 1.48
N VAL A 9 32.75 -9.40 1.34
CA VAL A 9 31.93 -10.34 0.56
C VAL A 9 30.55 -10.51 1.19
N THR A 10 30.45 -10.66 2.51
CA THR A 10 29.15 -10.77 3.20
C THR A 10 28.31 -9.52 3.02
N SER A 11 28.88 -8.33 3.21
CA SER A 11 28.15 -7.07 3.04
C SER A 11 27.69 -6.85 1.60
N ALA A 12 28.56 -7.12 0.62
CA ALA A 12 28.18 -7.01 -0.79
C ALA A 12 27.08 -8.00 -1.17
N SER A 13 27.13 -9.23 -0.63
CA SER A 13 26.09 -10.23 -0.86
C SER A 13 24.74 -9.81 -0.29
N LEU A 14 24.71 -9.22 0.92
CA LEU A 14 23.47 -8.71 1.53
C LEU A 14 22.83 -7.58 0.72
N VAL A 15 23.64 -6.68 0.16
CA VAL A 15 23.15 -5.58 -0.69
C VAL A 15 22.55 -6.13 -1.99
N VAL A 16 23.23 -7.08 -2.65
CA VAL A 16 22.76 -7.68 -3.90
C VAL A 16 21.52 -8.56 -3.68
N LEU A 17 21.39 -9.23 -2.55
CA LEU A 17 20.19 -10.03 -2.22
C LEU A 17 18.98 -9.16 -1.84
N SER A 18 19.18 -7.90 -1.46
CA SER A 18 18.08 -6.99 -1.13
C SER A 18 17.37 -6.45 -2.37
N SER A 19 18.04 -6.41 -3.54
CA SER A 19 17.46 -5.90 -4.78
C SER A 19 16.56 -6.89 -5.51
N THR A 20 16.48 -8.15 -5.07
CA THR A 20 15.58 -9.17 -5.64
C THR A 20 14.21 -9.24 -4.93
N ALA A 21 13.96 -8.36 -3.95
CA ALA A 21 12.64 -8.16 -3.38
C ALA A 21 11.75 -7.41 -4.37
N PHE A 22 11.33 -8.09 -5.44
CA PHE A 22 10.28 -7.61 -6.33
C PHE A 22 8.95 -7.76 -5.59
N ALA A 23 8.40 -6.63 -5.12
CA ALA A 23 7.02 -6.59 -4.67
C ALA A 23 6.12 -7.00 -5.83
N TYR A 24 5.07 -7.76 -5.54
CA TYR A 24 4.07 -8.14 -6.53
C TYR A 24 3.54 -6.89 -7.24
N ASP A 25 3.30 -6.98 -8.56
CA ASP A 25 2.76 -5.88 -9.37
C ASP A 25 1.36 -5.52 -8.88
N LEU A 26 1.34 -4.64 -7.88
CA LEU A 26 0.12 -4.07 -7.36
C LEU A 26 -0.53 -3.28 -8.52
N PRO A 27 -1.87 -3.33 -8.66
CA PRO A 27 -2.54 -2.53 -9.67
C PRO A 27 -2.07 -1.07 -9.57
N GLY A 28 -1.84 -0.41 -10.71
CA GLY A 28 -1.34 0.98 -10.79
C GLY A 28 -2.28 2.04 -10.20
N LEU A 29 -3.35 1.60 -9.55
CA LEU A 29 -4.21 2.39 -8.70
C LEU A 29 -3.65 2.35 -7.29
N ASN A 30 -3.23 3.50 -6.78
CA ASN A 30 -2.70 3.68 -5.44
C ASN A 30 -3.63 2.98 -4.42
N LEU A 31 -3.25 1.80 -3.93
CA LEU A 31 -3.99 1.02 -2.93
C LEU A 31 -3.92 1.67 -1.53
N GLY A 32 -3.60 2.97 -1.45
CA GLY A 32 -3.90 3.72 -0.26
C GLY A 32 -5.38 3.51 0.02
N ASN A 33 -5.70 2.81 1.11
CA ASN A 33 -7.05 2.43 1.55
C ASN A 33 -8.03 3.62 1.57
N THR A 34 -7.50 4.85 1.44
CA THR A 34 -8.12 6.15 1.61
C THR A 34 -7.99 7.06 0.39
N SER A 35 -7.24 6.71 -0.66
CA SER A 35 -6.89 7.65 -1.74
C SER A 35 -8.09 8.15 -2.57
N PHE A 36 -9.16 7.37 -2.66
CA PHE A 36 -10.38 7.76 -3.38
C PHE A 36 -11.43 8.39 -2.47
N TYR A 37 -11.48 7.97 -1.21
CA TYR A 37 -12.54 8.39 -0.30
C TYR A 37 -12.20 9.69 0.46
N ASP A 38 -10.91 10.02 0.63
CA ASP A 38 -10.44 11.30 1.19
C ASP A 38 -10.81 12.52 0.30
N GLY A 39 -11.15 12.28 -0.97
CA GLY A 39 -11.66 13.33 -1.85
C GLY A 39 -13.14 13.66 -1.64
N SER A 40 -13.85 12.92 -0.77
CA SER A 40 -15.28 13.18 -0.57
C SER A 40 -15.49 14.49 0.20
N PRO A 41 -16.39 15.37 -0.26
CA PRO A 41 -16.67 16.61 0.45
C PRO A 41 -17.28 16.30 1.81
N ALA A 42 -16.77 16.98 2.84
CA ALA A 42 -17.22 16.79 4.21
C ALA A 42 -18.73 17.05 4.34
N PRO A 43 -19.51 16.09 4.89
CA PRO A 43 -20.96 16.09 4.76
C PRO A 43 -21.66 17.25 5.48
N ALA A 44 -21.01 17.90 6.44
CA ALA A 44 -21.57 18.98 7.25
C ALA A 44 -20.74 20.29 7.20
N GLY A 45 -19.81 20.43 6.24
CA GLY A 45 -18.95 21.61 6.12
C GLY A 45 -17.72 21.57 7.04
N PRO A 46 -17.18 22.71 7.48
CA PRO A 46 -15.99 22.77 8.34
C PRO A 46 -16.18 22.11 9.70
N GLY A 47 -15.20 21.35 10.17
CA GLY A 47 -15.28 20.66 11.45
C GLY A 47 -14.35 19.46 11.57
N TRP A 48 -14.49 18.74 12.68
CA TRP A 48 -13.80 17.48 12.92
C TRP A 48 -14.66 16.31 12.45
N TYR A 49 -14.02 15.35 11.79
CA TYR A 49 -14.63 14.13 11.30
C TYR A 49 -13.80 12.94 11.75
N LEU A 50 -14.49 11.89 12.15
CA LEU A 50 -13.92 10.57 12.35
C LEU A 50 -14.50 9.68 11.27
N GLU A 51 -13.63 9.05 10.49
CA GLU A 51 -14.03 8.16 9.41
C GLU A 51 -13.39 6.79 9.57
N GLU A 52 -14.16 5.74 9.29
CA GLU A 52 -13.72 4.36 9.40
C GLU A 52 -14.07 3.59 8.14
N TYR A 53 -13.05 3.17 7.41
CA TYR A 53 -13.19 2.36 6.21
C TYR A 53 -12.92 0.90 6.52
N LEU A 54 -13.85 0.04 6.14
CA LEU A 54 -13.74 -1.41 6.23
C LEU A 54 -13.64 -1.97 4.81
N ASN A 55 -12.43 -2.29 4.37
CA ASN A 55 -12.19 -2.84 3.05
C ASN A 55 -11.98 -4.36 3.15
N PHE A 56 -12.92 -5.13 2.62
CA PHE A 56 -12.78 -6.58 2.50
C PHE A 56 -12.38 -6.95 1.07
N ALA A 57 -11.25 -7.64 0.93
CA ALA A 57 -10.73 -8.12 -0.35
C ALA A 57 -10.49 -9.63 -0.29
N ARG A 58 -10.91 -10.33 -1.34
CA ARG A 58 -10.64 -11.75 -1.55
C ARG A 58 -9.98 -11.93 -2.91
N ALA A 59 -8.92 -12.74 -2.96
CA ALA A 59 -8.30 -13.19 -4.19
C ALA A 59 -8.11 -14.72 -4.13
N ASP A 60 -8.44 -15.39 -5.23
CA ASP A 60 -8.22 -16.81 -5.48
C ASP A 60 -7.18 -17.05 -6.58
N ARG A 61 -6.75 -15.96 -7.25
CA ARG A 61 -5.80 -15.97 -8.36
C ARG A 61 -4.94 -14.70 -8.36
N PHE A 62 -3.63 -14.91 -8.45
CA PHE A 62 -2.67 -13.84 -8.70
C PHE A 62 -2.12 -13.98 -10.11
N ASN A 63 -2.10 -12.89 -10.87
CA ASN A 63 -1.61 -12.84 -12.24
C ASN A 63 -0.28 -12.05 -12.30
N ASP A 64 0.59 -12.42 -13.22
CA ASP A 64 1.79 -11.64 -13.52
C ASP A 64 1.48 -10.46 -14.46
N VAL A 65 2.52 -9.71 -14.85
CA VAL A 65 2.45 -8.57 -15.77
C VAL A 65 1.87 -8.91 -17.15
N ASN A 66 1.94 -10.16 -17.57
CA ASN A 66 1.41 -10.63 -18.86
C ASN A 66 -0.04 -11.12 -18.74
N GLY A 67 -0.60 -11.13 -17.52
CA GLY A 67 -1.93 -11.67 -17.22
C GLY A 67 -1.93 -13.18 -16.96
N ASP A 68 -0.76 -13.82 -16.96
CA ASP A 68 -0.63 -15.24 -16.72
C ASP A 68 -0.72 -15.55 -15.23
N LYS A 69 -1.29 -16.70 -14.89
CA LYS A 69 -1.43 -17.10 -13.48
C LYS A 69 -0.05 -17.37 -12.87
N LEU A 70 0.25 -16.75 -11.73
CA LEU A 70 1.45 -17.06 -10.96
C LEU A 70 1.46 -18.51 -10.49
N GLN A 71 2.62 -19.16 -10.52
CA GLN A 71 2.78 -20.55 -10.07
C GLN A 71 3.08 -20.64 -8.56
N LEU A 72 2.17 -20.10 -7.74
CA LEU A 72 2.27 -20.19 -6.28
C LEU A 72 1.53 -21.43 -5.76
N PRO A 73 2.05 -22.11 -4.72
CA PRO A 73 1.43 -23.32 -4.17
C PRO A 73 0.06 -23.06 -3.52
N LYS A 74 -0.21 -21.82 -3.11
CA LYS A 74 -1.52 -21.36 -2.62
C LYS A 74 -1.72 -19.90 -3.03
N GLN A 75 -2.95 -19.56 -3.43
CA GLN A 75 -3.30 -18.22 -3.90
C GLN A 75 -4.56 -17.64 -3.24
N ASP A 76 -5.13 -18.35 -2.26
CA ASP A 76 -6.28 -17.85 -1.51
C ASP A 76 -5.81 -16.80 -0.50
N LEU A 77 -6.29 -15.57 -0.66
CA LEU A 77 -6.02 -14.46 0.23
C LEU A 77 -7.34 -13.78 0.59
N ASP A 78 -7.65 -13.73 1.89
CA ASP A 78 -8.74 -12.95 2.46
C ASP A 78 -8.13 -11.85 3.33
N VAL A 79 -8.45 -10.59 3.04
CA VAL A 79 -7.94 -9.42 3.76
C VAL A 79 -9.10 -8.55 4.20
N LEU A 80 -9.13 -8.22 5.49
CA LEU A 80 -9.92 -7.11 6.01
C LEU A 80 -8.95 -5.99 6.39
N ALA A 81 -8.96 -4.91 5.60
CA ALA A 81 -8.17 -3.72 5.84
C ALA A 81 -9.06 -2.64 6.46
N VAL A 82 -8.87 -2.40 7.76
CA VAL A 82 -9.56 -1.34 8.51
C VAL A 82 -8.71 -0.08 8.48
N THR A 83 -9.33 1.07 8.24
CA THR A 83 -8.64 2.37 8.29
C THR A 83 -9.47 3.40 9.02
N THR A 84 -8.95 3.82 10.16
CA THR A 84 -9.50 4.92 10.96
C THR A 84 -8.78 6.21 10.60
N GLN A 85 -9.53 7.26 10.29
CA GLN A 85 -9.02 8.59 9.99
C GLN A 85 -9.69 9.63 10.87
N ILE A 86 -8.90 10.61 11.31
CA ILE A 86 -9.39 11.83 11.94
C ILE A 86 -9.07 12.97 11.00
N ILE A 87 -10.09 13.69 10.57
CA ILE A 87 -9.99 14.77 9.59
C ILE A 87 -10.43 16.07 10.25
N TYR A 88 -9.69 17.16 9.99
CA TYR A 88 -10.12 18.51 10.33
C TYR A 88 -10.29 19.34 9.05
N VAL A 89 -11.49 19.85 8.84
CA VAL A 89 -11.86 20.69 7.71
C VAL A 89 -11.97 22.12 8.19
N GLY A 90 -11.08 22.99 7.70
CA GLY A 90 -11.09 24.42 8.02
C GLY A 90 -12.26 25.17 7.39
N GLN A 91 -12.55 26.37 7.90
CA GLN A 91 -13.55 27.25 7.28
C GLN A 91 -13.06 27.69 5.90
N PRO A 92 -13.96 27.76 4.88
CA PRO A 92 -13.61 28.37 3.60
C PRO A 92 -13.14 29.80 3.85
N LEU A 93 -12.04 30.19 3.21
CA LEU A 93 -11.65 31.59 3.19
C LEU A 93 -12.76 32.39 2.48
N ALA A 94 -12.99 33.64 2.91
CA ALA A 94 -14.08 34.51 2.43
C ALA A 94 -14.07 34.77 0.90
N ASN A 95 -13.04 34.29 0.21
CA ASN A 95 -12.76 34.46 -1.21
C ASN A 95 -13.13 33.23 -2.06
N GLY A 96 -13.69 32.16 -1.48
CA GLY A 96 -14.36 31.09 -2.24
C GLY A 96 -13.54 30.41 -3.35
N ALA A 97 -12.24 30.24 -3.14
CA ALA A 97 -11.34 29.51 -4.04
C ALA A 97 -10.49 28.51 -3.27
#